data_AF-Q1DCV3-F1
#
_entry.id   AF-Q1DCV3-F1
#
_cell.length_a   1.000
_cell.length_b   1.000
_cell.length_c   1.000
_cell.angle_alpha   90.00
_cell.angle_beta   90.00
_cell.angle_gamma   90.00
#
_symmetry.space_group_name_H-M   'P 1'
#
loop_
_entity.id
_entity.type
_entity.pdbx_description
1 polymer ?
#
loop_
_entity_poly.entity_id
_entity_poly.type
_entity_poly.pdbx_seq_one_letter_code
_entity_poly.pdbx_strand_id
1 'polypeptide(L)'
;MRLAFVLSVILALAPPVAFAQRGKNAAALIKDGERLYQGGKYREAADALKKAHEAQPHPRLIYNIAISLENAGELREAVTWYQQYVGATDGTDPTLLKRSARSIDRLRVLIEKEDQVAAASNAERQRLQDEADTARRQAEEEQLAARRAEEESRRQQEAELQRALTSYKRQRIGAFAAAGVGAAGVVAGVLFGMQARDAREQFDGATRVETKEEFADKTRSRALLADVGFGVGLAGVITAIVLYPKDGPPVAGEVRVTMAPKGAGAGMAVSF
;
A
#
# COMPACT_ATOMS: atom_id res chain seq x y z
N MET A 1 49.80 13.84 -74.62
CA MET A 1 49.44 12.68 -73.78
C MET A 1 50.42 12.59 -72.62
N ARG A 2 49.91 12.28 -71.43
CA ARG A 2 50.55 12.48 -70.12
C ARG A 2 51.76 11.55 -69.94
N LEU A 3 52.91 12.11 -69.58
CA LEU A 3 54.09 11.38 -69.09
C LEU A 3 54.47 11.97 -67.72
N ALA A 4 53.94 11.35 -66.67
CA ALA A 4 54.32 11.59 -65.28
C ALA A 4 55.14 10.38 -64.83
N PHE A 5 56.44 10.57 -64.60
CA PHE A 5 57.31 9.53 -64.06
C PHE A 5 58.62 10.13 -63.51
N VAL A 6 58.64 10.63 -62.27
CA VAL A 6 59.88 10.86 -61.52
C VAL A 6 59.62 10.85 -60.01
N LEU A 7 60.40 10.02 -59.27
CA LEU A 7 60.74 10.08 -57.83
C LEU A 7 59.59 9.90 -56.81
N SER A 8 59.65 9.12 -55.73
CA SER A 8 60.76 8.51 -54.99
C SER A 8 60.21 7.37 -54.13
N VAL A 9 60.75 6.15 -54.27
CA VAL A 9 60.65 5.08 -53.27
C VAL A 9 61.96 5.08 -52.51
N ILE A 10 61.96 5.55 -51.26
CA ILE A 10 63.09 5.43 -50.33
C ILE A 10 62.57 4.89 -48.99
N LEU A 11 62.84 3.59 -48.80
CA LEU A 11 63.49 2.99 -47.63
C LEU A 11 63.07 3.45 -46.22
N ALA A 12 62.30 2.59 -45.54
CA ALA A 12 62.40 2.42 -44.10
C ALA A 12 62.17 0.94 -43.74
N LEU A 13 63.18 0.10 -44.03
CA LEU A 13 63.29 -1.23 -43.46
C LEU A 13 63.91 -1.09 -42.06
N ALA A 14 63.08 -0.74 -41.07
CA ALA A 14 63.48 -0.86 -39.68
C ALA A 14 63.19 -2.30 -39.22
N PRO A 15 64.17 -3.08 -38.74
CA PRO A 15 63.86 -4.34 -38.09
C PRO A 15 63.02 -4.04 -36.84
N PRO A 16 61.93 -4.79 -36.57
CA PRO A 16 61.25 -4.67 -35.30
C PRO A 16 62.25 -5.04 -34.21
N VAL A 17 62.59 -4.08 -33.36
CA VAL A 17 63.27 -4.34 -32.11
C VAL A 17 62.28 -5.14 -31.27
N ALA A 18 62.34 -6.46 -31.41
CA ALA A 18 61.73 -7.36 -30.46
C ALA A 18 62.45 -7.10 -29.13
N PHE A 19 61.88 -6.19 -28.33
CA PHE A 19 62.09 -6.21 -26.89
C PHE A 19 61.55 -7.55 -26.42
N ALA A 20 62.39 -8.59 -26.47
CA ALA A 20 62.24 -9.73 -25.62
C ALA A 20 62.27 -9.16 -24.20
N GLN A 21 61.08 -8.93 -23.65
CA GLN A 21 60.87 -8.71 -22.23
C GLN A 21 61.50 -9.93 -21.58
N ARG A 22 62.75 -9.80 -21.16
CA ARG A 22 63.54 -10.88 -20.56
C ARG A 22 62.83 -11.17 -19.25
N GLY A 23 61.80 -12.01 -19.33
CA GLY A 23 61.04 -12.47 -18.19
C GLY A 23 62.05 -12.91 -17.16
N LYS A 24 61.83 -12.51 -15.91
CA LYS A 24 62.69 -12.94 -14.80
C LYS A 24 62.94 -14.44 -14.96
N ASN A 25 64.21 -14.85 -15.03
CA ASN A 25 64.58 -16.25 -15.16
C ASN A 25 63.84 -17.07 -14.06
N ALA A 26 63.43 -18.31 -14.35
CA ALA A 26 62.67 -19.14 -13.40
C ALA A 26 63.30 -19.17 -12.00
N ALA A 27 64.62 -19.25 -11.90
CA ALA A 27 65.36 -19.18 -10.63
C ALA A 27 65.15 -17.87 -9.84
N ALA A 28 65.06 -16.73 -10.53
CA ALA A 28 64.78 -15.44 -9.90
C ALA A 28 63.33 -15.38 -9.39
N LEU A 29 62.37 -15.94 -10.14
CA LEU A 29 60.97 -16.03 -9.72
C LEU A 29 60.79 -16.95 -8.51
N ILE A 30 61.53 -18.06 -8.44
CA ILE A 30 61.52 -18.97 -7.28
C ILE A 30 62.05 -18.26 -6.04
N LYS A 31 63.20 -17.57 -6.15
CA LYS A 31 63.78 -16.81 -5.03
C LYS A 31 62.86 -15.69 -4.56
N ASP A 32 62.22 -15.01 -5.50
CA ASP A 32 61.20 -13.99 -5.19
C ASP A 32 60.01 -14.61 -4.45
N GLY A 33 59.49 -15.75 -4.93
CA GLY A 33 58.41 -16.49 -4.28
C GLY A 33 58.77 -16.95 -2.86
N GLU A 34 59.98 -17.47 -2.66
CA GLU A 34 60.47 -17.87 -1.33
C GLU A 34 60.59 -16.68 -0.37
N ARG A 35 61.14 -15.55 -0.85
CA ARG A 35 61.21 -14.31 -0.06
C ARG A 35 59.81 -13.80 0.32
N LEU A 36 58.87 -13.84 -0.62
CA LEU A 36 57.48 -13.45 -0.38
C LEU A 36 56.80 -14.37 0.64
N TYR A 37 57.04 -15.67 0.53
CA TYR A 37 56.52 -16.69 1.43
C TYR A 37 57.06 -16.48 2.86
N GLN A 38 58.37 -16.28 3.01
CA GLN A 38 59.01 -15.99 4.30
C GLN A 38 58.50 -14.66 4.90
N GLY A 39 58.14 -13.69 4.04
CA GLY A 39 57.50 -12.44 4.43
C GLY A 39 56.02 -12.56 4.78
N GLY A 40 55.44 -13.76 4.82
CA GLY A 40 54.01 -14.00 5.10
C GLY A 40 53.06 -13.62 3.95
N LYS A 41 53.59 -13.22 2.80
CA LYS A 41 52.81 -12.81 1.63
C LYS A 41 52.50 -14.02 0.75
N TYR A 42 51.71 -14.94 1.29
CA TYR A 42 51.54 -16.27 0.71
C TYR A 42 50.85 -16.26 -0.66
N ARG A 43 49.88 -15.37 -0.89
CA ARG A 43 49.22 -15.22 -2.20
C ARG A 43 50.18 -14.69 -3.28
N GLU A 44 50.92 -13.62 -2.97
CA GLU A 44 51.95 -13.10 -3.88
C GLU A 44 53.06 -14.12 -4.15
N ALA A 45 53.42 -14.92 -3.13
CA ALA A 45 54.38 -16.02 -3.27
C ALA A 45 53.88 -17.10 -4.21
N ALA A 46 52.62 -17.53 -4.07
CA ALA A 46 51.98 -18.48 -4.97
C ALA A 46 52.00 -17.97 -6.42
N ASP A 47 51.67 -16.69 -6.65
CA ASP A 47 51.68 -16.10 -7.99
C ASP A 47 53.09 -16.05 -8.61
N ALA A 48 54.11 -15.71 -7.82
CA ALA A 48 55.51 -15.73 -8.28
C ALA A 48 55.98 -17.16 -8.62
N LEU A 49 55.57 -18.14 -7.81
CA LEU A 49 55.89 -19.55 -8.04
C LEU A 49 55.11 -20.15 -9.22
N LYS A 50 53.86 -19.74 -9.47
CA LYS A 50 53.08 -20.11 -10.67
C LYS A 50 53.81 -19.64 -11.94
N LYS A 51 54.25 -18.38 -11.98
CA LYS A 51 55.07 -17.86 -13.10
C LYS A 51 56.39 -18.61 -13.25
N ALA A 52 57.02 -19.01 -12.13
CA ALA A 52 58.22 -19.84 -12.18
C ALA A 52 57.92 -21.22 -12.79
N HIS A 53 56.78 -21.82 -12.43
CA HIS A 53 56.33 -23.12 -12.95
C HIS A 53 56.00 -23.06 -14.44
N GLU A 54 55.41 -21.96 -14.92
CA GLU A 54 55.17 -21.73 -16.36
C GLU A 54 56.50 -21.66 -17.15
N ALA A 55 57.52 -21.00 -16.59
CA ALA A 55 58.83 -20.88 -17.24
C ALA A 55 59.66 -22.17 -17.15
N GLN A 56 59.56 -22.90 -16.04
CA GLN A 56 60.22 -24.18 -15.85
C GLN A 56 59.32 -25.13 -15.02
N PRO A 57 58.55 -25.99 -15.69
CA PRO A 57 57.70 -26.96 -15.01
C PRO A 57 58.54 -27.92 -14.15
N HIS A 58 58.22 -27.99 -12.86
CA HIS A 58 58.89 -28.88 -11.93
C HIS A 58 57.93 -29.29 -10.79
N PRO A 59 57.85 -30.59 -10.41
CA PRO A 59 56.91 -31.07 -9.39
C PRO A 59 57.03 -30.34 -8.05
N ARG A 60 58.26 -30.06 -7.59
CA ARG A 60 58.50 -29.29 -6.35
C ARG A 60 57.86 -27.89 -6.36
N LEU A 61 57.75 -27.23 -7.53
CA LEU A 61 57.07 -25.94 -7.63
C LEU A 61 55.56 -26.09 -7.47
N ILE A 62 54.95 -27.14 -8.04
CA ILE A 62 53.52 -27.45 -7.89
C ILE A 62 53.17 -27.58 -6.39
N TYR A 63 53.98 -28.35 -5.65
CA TYR A 63 53.79 -28.51 -4.20
C TYR A 63 54.01 -27.20 -3.42
N ASN A 64 55.03 -26.41 -3.75
CA ASN A 64 55.28 -25.12 -3.09
C ASN A 64 54.17 -24.10 -3.38
N ILE A 65 53.59 -24.10 -4.58
CA ILE A 65 52.40 -23.30 -4.93
C ILE A 65 51.23 -23.72 -4.06
N ALA A 66 50.96 -25.02 -3.94
CA ALA A 66 49.87 -25.55 -3.14
C ALA A 66 49.96 -25.14 -1.65
N ILE A 67 51.14 -25.25 -1.03
CA ILE A 67 51.32 -24.77 0.36
C ILE A 67 51.14 -23.24 0.45
N SER A 68 51.67 -22.49 -0.52
CA SER A 68 51.53 -21.03 -0.52
C SER A 68 50.05 -20.63 -0.60
N LEU A 69 49.24 -21.32 -1.42
CA LEU A 69 47.80 -21.09 -1.50
C LEU A 69 47.05 -21.53 -0.24
N GLU A 70 47.45 -22.66 0.36
CA GLU A 70 46.88 -23.14 1.61
C GLU A 70 47.11 -22.14 2.75
N ASN A 71 48.33 -21.60 2.89
CA ASN A 71 48.63 -20.58 3.89
C ASN A 71 47.99 -19.22 3.58
N ALA A 72 47.66 -18.97 2.32
CA ALA A 72 46.87 -17.80 1.92
C ALA A 72 45.38 -17.95 2.23
N GLY A 73 44.91 -19.15 2.64
CA GLY A 73 43.50 -19.45 2.84
C GLY A 73 42.73 -19.70 1.54
N GLU A 74 43.42 -19.79 0.40
CA GLU A 74 42.81 -20.05 -0.91
C GLU A 74 42.58 -21.56 -1.09
N LEU A 75 41.72 -22.13 -0.23
CA LEU A 75 41.59 -23.58 -0.02
C LEU A 75 41.26 -24.34 -1.31
N ARG A 76 40.35 -23.80 -2.13
CA ARG A 76 39.90 -24.42 -3.39
C ARG A 76 41.04 -24.53 -4.39
N GLU A 77 41.80 -23.44 -4.55
CA GLU A 77 42.93 -23.42 -5.49
C GLU A 77 44.07 -24.31 -4.96
N ALA A 78 44.34 -24.28 -3.65
CA ALA A 78 45.32 -25.16 -3.01
C ALA A 78 45.01 -26.65 -3.26
N VAL A 79 43.75 -27.08 -3.17
CA VAL A 79 43.33 -28.46 -3.51
C VAL A 79 43.67 -28.79 -4.95
N THR A 80 43.39 -27.91 -5.90
CA THR A 80 43.70 -28.13 -7.33
C THR A 80 45.20 -28.33 -7.55
N TRP A 81 46.05 -27.50 -6.94
CA TRP A 81 47.50 -27.64 -7.06
C TRP A 81 48.04 -28.89 -6.35
N TYR A 82 47.49 -29.26 -5.19
CA TYR A 82 47.83 -30.54 -4.54
C TYR A 82 47.41 -31.75 -5.40
N GLN A 83 46.25 -31.70 -6.06
CA GLN A 83 45.81 -32.76 -6.96
C GLN A 83 46.74 -32.90 -8.17
N GLN A 84 47.19 -31.78 -8.75
CA GLN A 84 48.18 -31.77 -9.82
C GLN A 84 49.51 -32.40 -9.35
N TYR A 85 49.93 -32.13 -8.11
CA TYR A 85 51.14 -32.73 -7.56
C TYR A 85 51.01 -34.24 -7.36
N VAL A 86 49.85 -34.71 -6.89
CA VAL A 86 49.57 -36.15 -6.71
C VAL A 86 49.44 -36.87 -8.05
N GLY A 87 48.96 -36.20 -9.10
CA GLY A 87 48.83 -36.75 -10.44
C GLY A 87 50.14 -36.77 -11.25
N ALA A 88 51.21 -36.12 -10.79
CA ALA A 88 52.50 -36.10 -11.48
C ALA A 88 53.29 -37.40 -11.22
N THR A 89 53.62 -38.14 -12.29
CA THR A 89 54.26 -39.48 -12.22
C THR A 89 55.78 -39.43 -12.14
N ASP A 90 56.42 -38.34 -12.59
CA ASP A 90 57.89 -38.22 -12.68
C ASP A 90 58.43 -37.15 -11.72
N GLY A 91 59.53 -37.46 -11.01
CA GLY A 91 60.24 -36.51 -10.16
C GLY A 91 59.51 -36.10 -8.88
N THR A 92 58.49 -36.85 -8.45
CA THR A 92 57.73 -36.62 -7.22
C THR A 92 58.33 -37.35 -6.01
N ASP A 93 58.22 -36.73 -4.83
CA ASP A 93 58.73 -37.28 -3.57
C ASP A 93 57.60 -38.07 -2.86
N PRO A 94 57.80 -39.36 -2.53
CA PRO A 94 56.79 -40.17 -1.84
C PRO A 94 56.26 -39.57 -0.53
N THR A 95 57.09 -38.84 0.21
CA THR A 95 56.70 -38.19 1.47
C THR A 95 55.76 -37.02 1.23
N LEU A 96 56.02 -36.24 0.17
CA LEU A 96 55.20 -35.11 -0.24
C LEU A 96 53.89 -35.55 -0.89
N LEU A 97 53.87 -36.71 -1.58
CA LEU A 97 52.63 -37.31 -2.09
C LEU A 97 51.66 -37.64 -0.94
N LYS A 98 52.14 -38.34 0.10
CA LYS A 98 51.34 -38.64 1.30
C LYS A 98 50.88 -37.40 2.06
N ARG A 99 51.67 -36.33 2.04
CA ARG A 99 51.30 -35.06 2.67
C ARG A 99 50.23 -34.33 1.86
N SER A 100 50.41 -34.25 0.55
CA SER A 100 49.47 -33.60 -0.37
C SER A 100 48.11 -34.27 -0.34
N ALA A 101 48.06 -35.61 -0.33
CA ALA A 101 46.80 -36.36 -0.17
C ALA A 101 46.07 -36.00 1.14
N ARG A 102 46.78 -35.97 2.27
CA ARG A 102 46.20 -35.55 3.56
C ARG A 102 45.75 -34.09 3.57
N SER A 103 46.50 -33.20 2.93
CA SER A 103 46.10 -31.80 2.78
C SER A 103 44.82 -31.68 1.96
N ILE A 104 44.69 -32.42 0.85
CA ILE A 104 43.45 -32.44 0.04
C ILE A 104 42.24 -32.85 0.89
N ASP A 105 42.35 -33.95 1.64
CA ASP A 105 41.25 -34.43 2.48
C ASP A 105 40.86 -33.39 3.54
N ARG A 106 41.85 -32.79 4.21
CA ARG A 106 41.62 -31.73 5.20
C ARG A 106 40.95 -30.50 4.58
N LEU A 107 41.48 -30.03 3.45
CA LEU A 107 40.99 -28.82 2.79
C LEU A 107 39.57 -29.01 2.24
N ARG A 108 39.23 -30.20 1.75
CA ARG A 108 37.86 -30.52 1.31
C ARG A 108 36.85 -30.42 2.45
N VAL A 109 37.20 -30.92 3.64
CA VAL A 109 36.34 -30.80 4.83
C VAL A 109 36.14 -29.34 5.22
N LEU A 110 37.18 -28.51 5.11
CA LEU A 110 37.07 -27.07 5.38
C LEU A 110 36.19 -26.35 4.36
N ILE A 111 36.37 -26.64 3.06
CA ILE A 111 35.55 -26.09 1.98
C ILE A 111 34.08 -26.48 2.17
N GLU A 112 33.80 -27.74 2.47
CA GLU A 112 32.43 -28.21 2.73
C GLU A 112 31.82 -27.47 3.92
N LYS A 113 32.59 -27.25 4.99
CA LYS A 113 32.12 -26.49 6.15
C LYS A 113 31.83 -25.02 5.80
N GLU A 114 32.67 -24.38 5.00
CA GLU A 114 32.44 -23.01 4.51
C GLU A 114 31.19 -22.94 3.63
N ASP A 115 30.99 -23.92 2.75
CA ASP A 115 29.82 -24.02 1.89
C ASP A 115 28.54 -24.26 2.68
N GLN A 116 28.58 -25.10 3.71
CA GLN A 116 27.45 -25.32 4.62
C GLN A 116 27.08 -24.06 5.38
N VAL A 117 28.08 -23.31 5.89
CA VAL A 117 27.83 -22.04 6.60
C VAL A 117 27.27 -21.00 5.64
N ALA A 118 27.81 -20.89 4.43
CA ALA A 118 27.32 -19.97 3.41
C ALA A 118 25.90 -20.33 2.97
N ALA A 119 25.61 -21.61 2.75
CA ALA A 119 24.28 -22.10 2.40
C ALA A 119 23.27 -21.86 3.52
N ALA A 120 23.65 -22.14 4.78
CA ALA A 120 22.79 -21.89 5.94
C ALA A 120 22.48 -20.39 6.09
N SER A 121 23.49 -19.52 5.95
CA SER A 121 23.30 -18.06 6.03
C SER A 121 22.41 -17.54 4.89
N ASN A 122 22.58 -18.05 3.66
CA ASN A 122 21.75 -17.67 2.53
C ASN A 122 20.31 -18.16 2.70
N ALA A 123 20.10 -19.37 3.20
CA ALA A 123 18.78 -19.92 3.49
C ALA A 123 18.08 -19.14 4.62
N GLU A 124 18.81 -18.75 5.67
CA GLU A 124 18.27 -17.90 6.74
C GLU A 124 17.88 -16.52 6.22
N ARG A 125 18.72 -15.88 5.40
CA ARG A 125 18.40 -14.61 4.75
C ARG A 125 17.15 -14.70 3.88
N GLN A 126 17.00 -15.77 3.11
CA GLN A 126 15.79 -16.00 2.30
C GLN A 126 14.56 -16.16 3.17
N ARG A 127 14.63 -16.96 4.24
CA ARG A 127 13.51 -17.11 5.18
C ARG A 127 13.09 -15.79 5.82
N LEU A 128 14.05 -14.97 6.24
CA LEU A 128 13.77 -13.66 6.82
C LEU A 128 13.18 -12.69 5.78
N GLN A 129 13.60 -12.78 4.51
CA GLN A 129 13.01 -12.01 3.42
C GLN A 129 11.56 -12.45 3.15
N ASP A 130 11.31 -13.76 3.07
CA ASP A 130 9.98 -14.31 2.86
C ASP A 130 9.04 -13.97 4.04
N GLU A 131 9.54 -14.03 5.28
CA GLU A 131 8.79 -13.61 6.47
C GLU A 131 8.52 -12.10 6.45
N ALA A 132 9.49 -11.27 6.09
CA ALA A 132 9.29 -9.83 5.96
C ALA A 132 8.28 -9.49 4.85
N ASP A 133 8.31 -10.22 3.72
CA ASP A 133 7.39 -10.01 2.61
C ASP A 133 5.97 -10.49 2.95
N THR A 134 5.82 -11.61 3.68
CA THR A 134 4.51 -12.05 4.16
C THR A 134 3.95 -11.08 5.20
N ALA A 135 4.76 -10.61 6.15
CA ALA A 135 4.36 -9.58 7.11
C ALA A 135 3.96 -8.27 6.44
N ARG A 136 4.68 -7.83 5.39
CA ARG A 136 4.30 -6.65 4.59
C ARG A 136 2.97 -6.82 3.88
N ARG A 137 2.73 -7.98 3.23
CA ARG A 137 1.45 -8.26 2.58
C ARG A 137 0.30 -8.28 3.58
N GLN A 138 0.48 -8.88 4.75
CA GLN A 138 -0.53 -8.88 5.81
C GLN A 138 -0.83 -7.46 6.30
N ALA A 139 0.19 -6.64 6.53
CA ALA A 139 0.00 -5.24 6.92
C ALA A 139 -0.69 -4.42 5.82
N GLU A 140 -0.35 -4.64 4.55
CA GLU A 140 -1.02 -4.00 3.41
C GLU A 140 -2.50 -4.43 3.30
N GLU A 141 -2.79 -5.72 3.46
CA GLU A 141 -4.17 -6.25 3.47
C GLU A 141 -4.98 -5.68 4.64
N GLU A 142 -4.40 -5.60 5.84
CA GLU A 142 -5.02 -5.00 7.01
C GLU A 142 -5.29 -3.51 6.80
N GLN A 143 -4.33 -2.76 6.23
CA GLN A 143 -4.51 -1.35 5.90
C GLN A 143 -5.60 -1.15 4.84
N LEU A 144 -5.66 -2.02 3.83
CA LEU A 144 -6.72 -1.97 2.82
C LEU A 144 -8.09 -2.32 3.42
N ALA A 145 -8.16 -3.28 4.33
CA ALA A 145 -9.38 -3.62 5.05
C ALA A 145 -9.84 -2.48 5.95
N ALA A 146 -8.93 -1.84 6.68
CA ALA A 146 -9.22 -0.66 7.50
C ALA A 146 -9.75 0.51 6.65
N ARG A 147 -9.10 0.81 5.52
CA ARG A 147 -9.57 1.85 4.59
C ARG A 147 -10.96 1.54 4.04
N ARG A 148 -11.24 0.29 3.65
CA ARG A 148 -12.58 -0.12 3.19
C ARG A 148 -13.62 0.03 4.29
N ALA A 149 -13.31 -0.36 5.52
CA ALA A 149 -14.22 -0.19 6.66
C ALA A 149 -14.50 1.30 6.96
N GLU A 150 -13.48 2.15 6.88
CA GLU A 150 -13.65 3.61 7.01
C GLU A 150 -14.49 4.20 5.87
N GLU A 151 -14.24 3.79 4.62
CA GLU A 151 -15.03 4.24 3.47
C GLU A 151 -16.49 3.78 3.56
N GLU A 152 -16.74 2.54 3.99
CA GLU A 152 -18.09 2.02 4.20
C GLU A 152 -18.80 2.76 5.33
N SER A 153 -18.12 3.02 6.46
CA SER A 153 -18.66 3.80 7.57
C SER A 153 -19.00 5.23 7.13
N ARG A 154 -18.12 5.89 6.37
CA ARG A 154 -18.39 7.22 5.79
C ARG A 154 -19.60 7.20 4.85
N ARG A 155 -19.70 6.21 3.97
CA ARG A 155 -20.87 6.07 3.06
C ARG A 155 -22.16 5.85 3.83
N GLN A 156 -22.13 5.06 4.91
CA GLN A 156 -23.29 4.85 5.77
C GLN A 156 -23.69 6.16 6.47
N GLN A 157 -22.74 6.87 7.06
CA GLN A 157 -22.98 8.18 7.69
C GLN A 157 -23.54 9.20 6.70
N GLU A 158 -22.98 9.28 5.49
CA GLU A 158 -23.49 10.16 4.44
C GLU A 158 -24.92 9.78 4.00
N ALA A 159 -25.20 8.47 3.86
CA ALA A 159 -26.53 7.99 3.50
C ALA A 159 -27.56 8.27 4.61
N GLU A 160 -27.18 8.09 5.88
CA GLU A 160 -28.02 8.42 7.04
C GLU A 160 -28.26 9.93 7.12
N LEU A 161 -27.23 10.75 6.93
CA LEU A 161 -27.35 12.19 6.88
C LEU A 161 -28.27 12.63 5.73
N GLN A 162 -28.13 12.04 4.54
CA GLN A 162 -29.02 12.31 3.40
C GLN A 162 -30.47 11.90 3.69
N ARG A 163 -30.71 10.75 4.33
CA ARG A 163 -32.05 10.33 4.77
C ARG A 163 -32.63 11.28 5.81
N ALA A 164 -31.83 11.71 6.77
CA ALA A 164 -32.24 12.67 7.79
C ALA A 164 -32.58 14.03 7.16
N LEU A 165 -31.75 14.52 6.23
CA LEU A 165 -31.98 15.77 5.51
C LEU A 165 -33.22 15.70 4.61
N THR A 166 -33.44 14.59 3.90
CA THR A 166 -34.63 14.41 3.05
C THR A 166 -35.90 14.30 3.89
N SER A 167 -35.86 13.60 5.02
CA SER A 167 -36.96 13.56 5.99
C SER A 167 -37.26 14.95 6.57
N TYR A 168 -36.22 15.67 7.01
CA TYR A 168 -36.32 17.05 7.51
C TYR A 168 -36.95 17.98 6.46
N LYS A 169 -36.49 17.93 5.20
CA LYS A 169 -37.07 18.72 4.09
C LYS A 169 -38.53 18.36 3.85
N ARG A 170 -38.88 17.06 3.82
CA ARG A 170 -40.25 16.59 3.61
C ARG A 170 -41.18 17.04 4.73
N GLN A 171 -40.75 16.92 5.99
CA GLN A 171 -41.50 17.40 7.15
C GLN A 171 -41.70 18.92 7.06
N ARG A 172 -40.64 19.68 6.81
CA ARG A 172 -40.75 21.14 6.69
C ARG A 172 -41.73 21.57 5.59
N ILE A 173 -41.68 20.92 4.42
CA ILE A 173 -42.63 21.18 3.32
C ILE A 173 -44.07 20.81 3.74
N GLY A 174 -44.26 19.65 4.37
CA GLY A 174 -45.57 19.23 4.88
C GLY A 174 -46.15 20.19 5.91
N ALA A 175 -45.33 20.72 6.82
CA ALA A 175 -45.74 21.67 7.84
C ALA A 175 -46.23 22.98 7.21
N PHE A 176 -45.50 23.51 6.20
CA PHE A 176 -45.93 24.70 5.46
C PHE A 176 -47.20 24.47 4.65
N ALA A 177 -47.35 23.30 4.02
CA ALA A 177 -48.57 22.95 3.30
C ALA A 177 -49.79 22.88 4.25
N ALA A 178 -49.65 22.20 5.39
CA ALA A 178 -50.69 22.12 6.42
C ALA A 178 -51.04 23.51 6.99
N ALA A 179 -50.04 24.37 7.21
CA ALA A 179 -50.25 25.74 7.65
C ALA A 179 -51.04 26.56 6.61
N GLY A 180 -50.73 26.40 5.32
CA GLY A 180 -51.45 27.06 4.23
C GLY A 180 -52.92 26.62 4.14
N VAL A 181 -53.19 25.32 4.26
CA VAL A 181 -54.56 24.78 4.33
C VAL A 181 -55.29 25.30 5.56
N GLY A 182 -54.63 25.32 6.72
CA GLY A 182 -55.19 25.88 7.95
C GLY A 182 -55.58 27.35 7.79
N ALA A 183 -54.69 28.16 7.23
CA ALA A 183 -54.96 29.58 6.98
C ALA A 183 -56.14 29.79 6.01
N ALA A 184 -56.20 29.03 4.91
CA ALA A 184 -57.32 29.10 3.97
C ALA A 184 -58.65 28.68 4.61
N GLY A 185 -58.65 27.64 5.45
CA GLY A 185 -59.82 27.20 6.21
C GLY A 185 -60.37 28.29 7.14
N VAL A 186 -59.48 28.97 7.89
CA VAL A 186 -59.86 30.11 8.74
C VAL A 186 -60.46 31.25 7.90
N VAL A 187 -59.84 31.62 6.78
CA VAL A 187 -60.34 32.68 5.89
C VAL A 187 -61.73 32.32 5.35
N ALA A 188 -61.94 31.09 4.88
CA ALA A 188 -63.24 30.62 4.42
C ALA A 188 -64.27 30.63 5.55
N GLY A 189 -63.89 30.15 6.75
CA GLY A 189 -64.71 30.17 7.96
C GLY A 189 -65.23 31.57 8.29
N VAL A 190 -64.35 32.58 8.25
CA VAL A 190 -64.71 33.99 8.48
C VAL A 190 -65.65 34.51 7.40
N LEU A 191 -65.34 34.29 6.11
CA LEU A 191 -66.18 34.78 4.99
C LEU A 191 -67.59 34.19 5.04
N PHE A 192 -67.72 32.87 5.23
CA PHE A 192 -69.03 32.22 5.33
C PHE A 192 -69.73 32.57 6.65
N GLY A 193 -68.99 32.77 7.74
CA GLY A 193 -69.54 33.24 9.01
C GLY A 193 -70.15 34.64 8.91
N MET A 194 -69.48 35.55 8.21
CA MET A 194 -70.05 36.87 7.89
C MET A 194 -71.31 36.75 7.02
N GLN A 195 -71.28 35.94 5.97
CA GLN A 195 -72.45 35.74 5.11
C GLN A 195 -73.63 35.02 5.80
N ALA A 196 -73.35 34.17 6.79
CA ALA A 196 -74.36 33.52 7.62
C ALA A 196 -75.02 34.54 8.55
N ARG A 197 -74.23 35.47 9.12
CA ARG A 197 -74.74 36.57 9.93
C ARG A 197 -75.64 37.51 9.11
N ASP A 198 -75.22 37.89 7.90
CA ASP A 198 -76.03 38.73 7.01
C ASP A 198 -77.35 38.04 6.64
N ALA A 199 -77.32 36.73 6.34
CA ALA A 199 -78.53 35.95 6.05
C ALA A 199 -79.45 35.85 7.27
N ARG A 200 -78.87 35.80 8.48
CA ARG A 200 -79.61 35.79 9.74
C ARG A 200 -80.32 37.12 9.99
N GLU A 201 -79.65 38.25 9.76
CA GLU A 201 -80.26 39.57 9.87
C GLU A 201 -81.44 39.73 8.89
N GLN A 202 -81.31 39.22 7.67
CA GLN A 202 -82.40 39.18 6.68
C GLN A 202 -83.56 38.27 7.10
N PHE A 203 -83.26 37.12 7.71
CA PHE A 203 -84.28 36.22 8.28
C PHE A 203 -85.08 36.89 9.40
N ASP A 204 -84.39 37.58 10.33
CA ASP A 204 -85.01 38.25 11.47
C ASP A 204 -85.91 39.42 11.02
N GLY A 205 -85.59 40.07 9.89
CA GLY A 205 -86.38 41.15 9.28
C GLY A 205 -87.54 40.71 8.38
N ALA A 206 -87.60 39.44 7.95
CA ALA A 206 -88.65 38.97 7.03
C ALA A 206 -90.01 38.77 7.74
N THR A 207 -91.13 39.02 7.03
CA THR A 207 -92.49 38.89 7.57
C THR A 207 -93.35 37.80 6.89
N ARG A 208 -92.96 37.28 5.72
CA ARG A 208 -93.64 36.18 5.01
C ARG A 208 -92.97 34.83 5.28
N VAL A 209 -93.78 33.77 5.34
CA VAL A 209 -93.32 32.40 5.68
C VAL A 209 -92.35 31.85 4.65
N GLU A 210 -92.67 31.92 3.36
CA GLU A 210 -91.80 31.40 2.28
C GLU A 210 -90.40 32.05 2.28
N THR A 211 -90.33 33.39 2.41
CA THR A 211 -89.04 34.10 2.48
C THR A 211 -88.25 33.76 3.75
N LYS A 212 -88.94 33.46 4.87
CA LYS A 212 -88.27 33.04 6.09
C LYS A 212 -87.62 31.67 5.94
N GLU A 213 -88.30 30.72 5.29
CA GLU A 213 -87.72 29.40 5.05
C GLU A 213 -86.46 29.49 4.17
N GLU A 214 -86.50 30.29 3.12
CA GLU A 214 -85.33 30.49 2.23
C GLU A 214 -84.12 31.07 2.99
N PHE A 215 -84.32 32.11 3.82
CA PHE A 215 -83.23 32.69 4.60
C PHE A 215 -82.77 31.78 5.74
N ALA A 216 -83.65 30.96 6.31
CA ALA A 216 -83.28 29.95 7.30
C ALA A 216 -82.33 28.90 6.69
N ASP A 217 -82.65 28.39 5.51
CA ASP A 217 -81.81 27.42 4.79
C ASP A 217 -80.46 28.01 4.39
N LYS A 218 -80.44 29.26 3.90
CA LYS A 218 -79.19 29.98 3.60
C LYS A 218 -78.35 30.21 4.85
N THR A 219 -78.96 30.58 5.97
CA THR A 219 -78.25 30.76 7.25
C THR A 219 -77.64 29.44 7.70
N ARG A 220 -78.42 28.36 7.68
CA ARG A 220 -77.97 27.04 8.14
C ARG A 220 -76.85 26.47 7.27
N SER A 221 -76.98 26.55 5.96
CA SER A 221 -75.94 26.07 5.03
C SER A 221 -74.65 26.88 5.12
N ARG A 222 -74.73 28.21 5.20
CA ARG A 222 -73.54 29.08 5.36
C ARG A 222 -72.88 28.93 6.73
N ALA A 223 -73.65 28.80 7.80
CA ALA A 223 -73.12 28.55 9.14
C ALA A 223 -72.39 27.19 9.20
N LEU A 224 -72.95 26.15 8.56
CA LEU A 224 -72.28 24.85 8.46
C LEU A 224 -70.94 24.95 7.71
N LEU A 225 -70.91 25.68 6.59
CA LEU A 225 -69.67 25.93 5.85
C LEU A 225 -68.64 26.70 6.69
N ALA A 226 -69.11 27.65 7.51
CA ALA A 226 -68.25 28.38 8.44
C ALA A 226 -67.61 27.47 9.49
N ASP A 227 -68.42 26.61 10.14
CA ASP A 227 -67.94 25.66 11.16
C ASP A 227 -66.95 24.64 10.57
N VAL A 228 -67.22 24.13 9.38
CA VAL A 228 -66.29 23.26 8.64
C VAL A 228 -64.99 24.00 8.35
N GLY A 229 -65.08 25.26 7.91
CA GLY A 229 -63.92 26.12 7.66
C GLY A 229 -63.04 26.29 8.89
N PHE A 230 -63.63 26.63 10.05
CA PHE A 230 -62.89 26.75 11.31
C PHE A 230 -62.33 25.40 11.79
N GLY A 231 -63.07 24.31 11.63
CA GLY A 231 -62.61 22.96 11.97
C GLY A 231 -61.37 22.54 11.16
N VAL A 232 -61.41 22.72 9.85
CA VAL A 232 -60.26 22.49 8.95
C VAL A 232 -59.11 23.43 9.29
N GLY A 233 -59.41 24.70 9.59
CA GLY A 233 -58.45 25.71 10.00
C GLY A 233 -57.64 25.28 11.23
N LEU A 234 -58.34 24.92 12.31
CA LEU A 234 -57.73 24.49 13.56
C LEU A 234 -56.92 23.19 13.39
N ALA A 235 -57.48 22.20 12.70
CA ALA A 235 -56.79 20.93 12.44
C ALA A 235 -55.50 21.14 11.61
N GLY A 236 -55.55 22.02 10.59
CA GLY A 236 -54.40 22.36 9.76
C GLY A 236 -53.28 23.03 10.55
N VAL A 237 -53.61 23.99 11.42
CA VAL A 237 -52.63 24.68 12.29
C VAL A 237 -51.99 23.71 13.29
N ILE A 238 -52.78 22.85 13.95
CA ILE A 238 -52.24 21.85 14.88
C ILE A 238 -51.30 20.90 14.14
N THR A 239 -51.70 20.41 12.97
CA THR A 239 -50.87 19.53 12.13
C THR A 239 -49.56 20.21 11.74
N ALA A 240 -49.63 21.49 11.34
CA ALA A 240 -48.43 22.26 11.00
C ALA A 240 -47.46 22.39 12.18
N ILE A 241 -47.97 22.68 13.39
CA ILE A 241 -47.15 22.79 14.61
C ILE A 241 -46.51 21.45 14.97
N VAL A 242 -47.27 20.35 14.89
CA VAL A 242 -46.77 19.01 15.23
C VAL A 242 -45.69 18.57 14.24
N LEU A 243 -45.86 18.89 12.96
CA LEU A 243 -45.01 18.42 11.89
C LEU A 243 -43.81 19.35 11.61
N TYR A 244 -43.81 20.57 12.15
CA TYR A 244 -42.69 21.50 12.01
C TYR A 244 -41.48 21.01 12.82
N PRO A 245 -40.31 20.81 12.19
CA PRO A 245 -39.13 20.33 12.91
C PRO A 245 -38.62 21.39 13.89
N LYS A 246 -38.54 21.03 15.18
CA LYS A 246 -38.10 21.93 16.26
C LYS A 246 -36.58 22.09 16.32
N ASP A 247 -35.85 21.08 15.86
CA ASP A 247 -34.40 21.11 15.84
C ASP A 247 -33.87 21.65 14.50
N GLY A 248 -32.67 22.21 14.53
CA GLY A 248 -31.94 22.62 13.33
C GLY A 248 -31.61 21.43 12.40
N PRO A 249 -31.20 21.70 11.15
CA PRO A 249 -30.82 20.65 10.21
C PRO A 249 -29.70 19.78 10.80
N PRO A 250 -29.76 18.45 10.64
CA PRO A 250 -28.71 17.56 11.13
C PRO A 250 -27.37 17.91 10.45
N VAL A 251 -26.31 18.03 11.24
CA VAL A 251 -24.94 18.31 10.80
C VAL A 251 -24.04 17.10 11.10
N ALA A 252 -23.03 16.87 10.25
CA ALA A 252 -22.13 15.72 10.38
C ALA A 252 -21.28 15.84 11.66
N GLY A 253 -21.27 14.77 12.49
CA GLY A 253 -20.41 14.66 13.68
C GLY A 253 -20.94 15.31 14.96
N GLU A 254 -22.19 15.78 14.98
CA GLU A 254 -22.79 16.33 16.20
C GLU A 254 -23.44 15.22 17.03
N VAL A 255 -22.93 15.00 18.25
CA VAL A 255 -23.46 14.01 19.18
C VAL A 255 -24.85 14.44 19.65
N ARG A 256 -25.89 13.95 18.97
CA ARG A 256 -27.27 14.10 19.45
C ARG A 256 -27.59 13.02 20.46
N VAL A 257 -27.54 13.39 21.73
CA VAL A 257 -28.15 12.60 22.80
C VAL A 257 -29.66 12.73 22.65
N THR A 258 -30.29 11.72 22.06
CA THR A 258 -31.75 11.65 22.00
C THR A 258 -32.23 10.72 23.11
N MET A 259 -32.91 11.29 24.10
CA MET A 259 -33.64 10.51 25.09
C MET A 259 -34.93 10.03 24.43
N ALA A 260 -34.97 8.76 24.04
CA ALA A 260 -36.18 8.12 23.55
C ALA A 260 -36.74 7.21 24.66
N PRO A 261 -38.06 7.26 24.94
CA PRO A 261 -38.67 6.32 25.86
C PRO A 261 -38.62 4.91 25.26
N LYS A 262 -37.87 4.00 25.90
CA LYS A 262 -37.93 2.54 25.65
C LYS A 262 -38.63 1.90 26.85
N GLY A 263 -39.95 1.72 26.77
CA GLY A 263 -40.73 1.12 27.85
C GLY A 263 -40.88 2.02 29.09
N ALA A 264 -40.96 1.42 30.29
CA ALA A 264 -41.14 2.11 31.57
C ALA A 264 -39.86 2.77 32.13
N GLY A 265 -39.02 3.34 31.25
CA GLY A 265 -37.77 4.00 31.63
C GLY A 265 -37.20 4.89 30.54
N ALA A 266 -36.41 5.89 30.95
CA ALA A 266 -35.65 6.76 30.04
C ALA A 266 -34.34 6.06 29.64
N GLY A 267 -34.20 5.71 28.36
CA GLY A 267 -32.94 5.19 27.81
C GLY A 267 -32.19 6.30 27.09
N MET A 268 -30.89 6.46 27.39
CA MET A 268 -30.00 7.29 26.57
C MET A 268 -29.55 6.48 25.34
N ALA A 269 -29.91 6.95 24.15
CA ALA A 269 -29.34 6.45 22.90
C ALA A 269 -28.34 7.48 22.38
N VAL A 270 -27.09 7.04 22.21
CA VAL A 270 -26.05 7.81 21.53
C VAL A 270 -25.98 7.26 20.12
N SER A 271 -26.37 8.07 19.13
CA SER A 271 -26.17 7.79 17.71
C SER A 271 -25.06 8.68 17.18
N PHE A 272 -24.14 8.10 16.41
CA PHE A 272 -22.97 8.75 15.84
C PHE A 272 -23.24 9.27 14.43
#